data_AF-I4AH59-F1
#
_entry.id   AF-I4AH59-F1
#
_cell.length_a   1.000
_cell.length_b   1.000
_cell.length_c   1.000
_cell.angle_alpha   90.00
_cell.angle_beta   90.00
_cell.angle_gamma   90.00
#
_symmetry.space_group_name_H-M   'P 1'
#
loop_
_entity.id
_entity.type
_entity.pdbx_description
1 polymer ?
#
loop_
_entity_poly.entity_id
_entity_poly.type
_entity_poly.pdbx_seq_one_letter_code
_entity_poly.pdbx_strand_id
1 'polypeptide(L)'
;MDIKKTSKLAVLSMAICLGFWNCTPEKKTTDDTTTDTTSAVIEETKNELVRPEIYANFKLTTDISQLSESEKKMIPLLIEAAKIMDGLFWKQAYNGDKDSLLATIKNQDAQKFVQINYGLWDRLEQNRPFIEGVEEKPLGANFYPTDMTKEEYEAFEGDEKSSLYTLLRRDSEGKLMTVPYHKIYKTELEKTADYLRQAAEVAEDASLKKYLTLRADALVTDDYMASDMAWMDMKTNGIDIIIGAIETYEDHLFGQKAAFSSYVLVKDKSWSERLEKYAALLPQLQKDLPVEAKYKAEKPGSDSQLNAYDVVFYGGDCNAGSKTIAVNLPNDEQVQLKKGTRRSQLKNAMKAKFDQILLPISEMLITPEQRKHITFDAFFENTMFHEVAHGLGIKNTINKKGTVRESLKDMASALEEGKADVLGLYMVTKLREMGELSEGELMDNYTTFLAGIFRSVRFGAASAHGKANMIRFNFFNEKGAFEKLEDGTYKVNPEKMAIAVNELSAKIITLQGDGDYEGVTKMTNEMGIIKADLQADLDRLSDANIPVDIIFEQGADVLGL
;
A
#
# COMPACT_ATOMS: atom_id res chain seq x y z
N MET A 1 46.47 -42.78 11.46
CA MET A 1 45.22 -43.53 11.25
C MET A 1 44.35 -42.71 10.32
N ASP A 2 44.56 -42.92 9.03
CA ASP A 2 43.71 -42.43 7.95
C ASP A 2 42.41 -43.21 7.91
N ILE A 3 41.27 -42.53 7.77
CA ILE A 3 40.08 -43.13 7.15
C ILE A 3 39.48 -42.13 6.17
N LYS A 4 39.79 -42.37 4.89
CA LYS A 4 39.08 -41.87 3.70
C LYS A 4 37.63 -42.39 3.70
N LYS A 5 36.68 -41.55 3.30
CA LYS A 5 35.46 -42.00 2.61
C LYS A 5 35.19 -41.13 1.39
N THR A 6 35.36 -41.78 0.25
CA THR A 6 34.98 -41.38 -1.09
C THR A 6 33.47 -41.46 -1.26
N SER A 7 32.84 -40.43 -1.86
CA SER A 7 31.50 -40.53 -2.44
C SER A 7 31.59 -40.37 -3.95
N LYS A 8 30.92 -41.28 -4.65
CA LYS A 8 30.99 -41.50 -6.10
C LYS A 8 30.04 -40.55 -6.83
N LEU A 9 30.56 -40.02 -7.93
CA LEU A 9 29.83 -39.51 -9.10
C LEU A 9 28.89 -40.59 -9.64
N ALA A 10 27.64 -40.22 -9.92
CA ALA A 10 26.74 -40.98 -10.79
C ALA A 10 26.21 -40.05 -11.87
N VAL A 11 26.81 -40.20 -13.06
CA VAL A 11 26.34 -39.70 -14.34
C VAL A 11 25.16 -40.55 -14.77
N LEU A 12 24.04 -39.95 -15.18
CA LEU A 12 23.04 -40.62 -15.99
C LEU A 12 22.63 -39.69 -17.14
N SER A 13 23.04 -40.08 -18.34
CA SER A 13 22.63 -39.48 -19.61
C SER A 13 22.20 -40.61 -20.53
N MET A 14 21.26 -40.26 -21.43
CA MET A 14 20.87 -40.95 -22.66
C MET A 14 19.84 -42.10 -22.58
N ALA A 15 18.65 -41.79 -23.12
CA ALA A 15 17.94 -42.70 -24.02
C ALA A 15 17.32 -41.88 -25.16
N ILE A 16 17.73 -42.23 -26.38
CA ILE A 16 17.30 -41.74 -27.70
C ILE A 16 16.26 -42.71 -28.26
N CYS A 17 15.23 -42.21 -28.96
CA CYS A 17 14.52 -42.84 -30.08
C CYS A 17 13.69 -41.74 -30.79
N LEU A 18 14.13 -41.13 -31.90
CA LEU A 18 14.13 -41.55 -33.32
C LEU A 18 12.77 -41.54 -34.05
N GLY A 19 12.71 -40.72 -35.11
CA GLY A 19 11.85 -40.84 -36.31
C GLY A 19 10.89 -39.65 -36.53
N PHE A 20 10.83 -38.93 -37.65
CA PHE A 20 11.40 -39.10 -38.99
C PHE A 20 11.46 -37.75 -39.77
N TRP A 21 12.47 -37.68 -40.65
CA TRP A 21 12.70 -36.88 -41.87
C TRP A 21 11.59 -36.00 -42.49
N ASN A 22 11.95 -34.76 -42.87
CA ASN A 22 12.13 -34.39 -44.29
C ASN A 22 12.90 -33.05 -44.47
N CYS A 23 14.09 -33.14 -45.07
CA CYS A 23 14.81 -32.09 -45.82
C CYS A 23 14.36 -32.21 -47.30
N THR A 24 14.37 -31.25 -48.23
CA THR A 24 15.11 -29.99 -48.55
C THR A 24 14.42 -29.43 -49.85
N PRO A 25 14.83 -28.35 -50.55
CA PRO A 25 15.97 -27.44 -50.34
C PRO A 25 15.67 -25.92 -50.42
N GLU A 26 16.67 -25.17 -49.95
CA GLU A 26 16.92 -23.74 -50.19
C GLU A 26 16.84 -23.34 -51.68
N LYS A 27 16.42 -22.09 -51.89
CA LYS A 27 16.87 -21.29 -53.03
C LYS A 27 17.29 -19.91 -52.54
N LYS A 28 18.61 -19.65 -52.58
CA LYS A 28 19.19 -18.31 -52.50
C LYS A 28 18.82 -17.53 -53.76
N THR A 29 18.31 -16.32 -53.58
CA THR A 29 18.51 -15.21 -54.52
C THR A 29 18.68 -13.94 -53.69
N THR A 30 19.87 -13.38 -53.81
CA THR A 30 20.25 -12.01 -53.48
C THR A 30 19.40 -11.02 -54.28
N ASP A 31 18.90 -9.99 -53.61
CA ASP A 31 18.89 -8.64 -54.18
C ASP A 31 19.00 -7.61 -53.06
N ASP A 32 19.99 -6.75 -53.22
CA ASP A 32 20.19 -5.51 -52.46
C ASP A 32 19.07 -4.53 -52.84
N THR A 33 18.42 -3.92 -51.85
CA THR A 33 17.92 -2.54 -51.98
C THR A 33 17.64 -1.95 -50.60
N THR A 34 18.43 -0.94 -50.29
CA THR A 34 18.18 0.06 -49.25
C THR A 34 16.88 0.81 -49.51
N THR A 35 15.97 0.82 -48.53
CA THR A 35 15.05 1.95 -48.28
C THR A 35 14.48 1.87 -46.86
N ASP A 36 14.60 3.00 -46.17
CA ASP A 36 13.79 3.49 -45.06
C ASP A 36 12.50 2.71 -44.74
N THR A 37 12.33 2.38 -43.46
CA THR A 37 11.00 2.18 -42.85
C THR A 37 10.95 2.82 -41.47
N THR A 38 10.60 4.10 -41.50
CA THR A 38 9.42 4.67 -40.80
C THR A 38 9.01 4.04 -39.47
N SER A 39 9.16 4.85 -38.43
CA SER A 39 8.22 5.10 -37.33
C SER A 39 6.89 4.34 -37.47
N ALA A 40 6.73 3.26 -36.70
CA ALA A 40 5.44 2.61 -36.54
C ALA A 40 4.49 3.58 -35.83
N VAL A 41 3.56 4.11 -36.62
CA VAL A 41 2.40 4.84 -36.12
C VAL A 41 1.50 3.81 -35.44
N ILE A 42 1.29 3.96 -34.13
CA ILE A 42 0.29 3.19 -33.38
C ILE A 42 -1.09 3.66 -33.88
N GLU A 43 -1.74 2.83 -34.70
CA GLU A 43 -3.09 3.05 -35.26
C GLU A 43 -4.19 2.49 -34.33
N GLU A 44 -5.41 3.01 -34.49
CA GLU A 44 -6.60 2.90 -33.63
C GLU A 44 -7.24 1.50 -33.51
N THR A 45 -6.51 0.48 -33.07
CA THR A 45 -7.13 -0.72 -32.51
C THR A 45 -7.35 -0.51 -31.01
N LYS A 46 -8.57 -0.77 -30.52
CA LYS A 46 -8.83 -0.92 -29.07
C LYS A 46 -7.90 -2.00 -28.55
N ASN A 47 -6.80 -1.58 -27.94
CA ASN A 47 -5.89 -2.48 -27.27
C ASN A 47 -6.53 -2.85 -25.94
N GLU A 48 -7.05 -4.08 -25.83
CA GLU A 48 -7.70 -4.58 -24.59
C GLU A 48 -6.77 -4.54 -23.36
N LEU A 49 -5.46 -4.33 -23.55
CA LEU A 49 -4.48 -4.14 -22.48
C LEU A 49 -4.49 -2.73 -21.90
N VAL A 50 -4.98 -1.74 -22.66
CA VAL A 50 -5.12 -0.34 -22.23
C VAL A 50 -6.49 -0.18 -21.59
N ARG A 51 -6.50 -0.06 -20.26
CA ARG A 51 -7.73 -0.09 -19.46
C ARG A 51 -7.83 1.05 -18.43
N PRO A 52 -7.70 2.33 -18.80
CA PRO A 52 -7.75 3.44 -17.84
C PRO A 52 -9.10 3.58 -17.14
N GLU A 53 -10.18 2.96 -17.65
CA GLU A 53 -11.52 2.93 -17.07
C GLU A 53 -11.61 2.16 -15.75
N ILE A 54 -10.62 1.33 -15.41
CA ILE A 54 -10.55 0.67 -14.09
C ILE A 54 -10.30 1.67 -12.96
N TYR A 55 -9.93 2.92 -13.29
CA TYR A 55 -9.72 4.00 -12.35
C TYR A 55 -10.86 5.01 -12.38
N ALA A 56 -11.57 5.15 -11.28
CA ALA A 56 -12.57 6.20 -11.12
C ALA A 56 -11.95 7.55 -10.74
N ASN A 57 -12.43 8.63 -11.35
CA ASN A 57 -12.02 9.98 -10.97
C ASN A 57 -12.61 10.37 -9.61
N PHE A 58 -11.80 11.01 -8.76
CA PHE A 58 -12.26 11.58 -7.50
C PHE A 58 -11.58 12.93 -7.24
N LYS A 59 -12.35 13.91 -6.75
CA LYS A 59 -11.84 15.24 -6.46
C LYS A 59 -11.32 15.33 -5.02
N LEU A 60 -10.02 15.58 -4.85
CA LEU A 60 -9.41 15.74 -3.54
C LEU A 60 -9.75 17.12 -2.96
N THR A 61 -10.76 17.14 -2.09
CA THR A 61 -11.21 18.34 -1.38
C THR A 61 -10.95 18.21 0.12
N THR A 62 -10.93 19.34 0.80
CA THR A 62 -10.94 19.46 2.26
C THR A 62 -11.67 20.74 2.65
N ASP A 63 -12.14 20.85 3.89
CA ASP A 63 -12.75 22.07 4.39
C ASP A 63 -11.66 23.13 4.66
N ILE A 64 -11.46 24.06 3.73
CA ILE A 64 -10.49 25.15 3.86
C ILE A 64 -10.85 26.18 4.94
N SER A 65 -12.09 26.18 5.44
CA SER A 65 -12.53 27.14 6.47
C SER A 65 -11.88 26.86 7.83
N GLN A 66 -11.41 25.63 8.05
CA GLN A 66 -10.69 25.23 9.26
C GLN A 66 -9.22 25.68 9.29
N LEU A 67 -8.68 26.14 8.15
CA LEU A 67 -7.28 26.52 7.99
C LEU A 67 -7.05 28.00 8.32
N SER A 68 -5.92 28.30 8.96
CA SER A 68 -5.48 29.68 9.14
C SER A 68 -5.07 30.33 7.81
N GLU A 69 -5.00 31.67 7.77
CA GLU A 69 -4.52 32.39 6.58
C GLU A 69 -3.06 32.06 6.26
N SER A 70 -2.25 31.73 7.27
CA SER A 70 -0.90 31.20 7.08
C SER A 70 -0.95 29.84 6.38
N GLU A 71 -1.76 28.92 6.90
CA GLU A 71 -1.89 27.57 6.37
C GLU A 71 -2.37 27.57 4.90
N LYS A 72 -3.36 28.41 4.57
CA LYS A 72 -3.83 28.58 3.18
C LYS A 72 -2.72 29.05 2.24
N LYS A 73 -1.82 29.92 2.69
CA LYS A 73 -0.65 30.37 1.89
C LYS A 73 0.41 29.29 1.73
N MET A 74 0.53 28.37 2.68
CA MET A 74 1.49 27.27 2.62
C MET A 74 1.09 26.22 1.57
N ILE A 75 -0.21 25.90 1.45
CA ILE A 75 -0.68 24.80 0.58
C ILE A 75 -0.18 24.92 -0.86
N PRO A 76 -0.31 26.06 -1.56
CA PRO A 76 0.22 26.19 -2.92
C PRO A 76 1.73 25.93 -3.02
N LEU A 77 2.52 26.43 -2.06
CA LEU A 77 3.98 26.21 -2.03
C LEU A 77 4.31 24.71 -1.85
N LEU A 78 3.61 24.04 -0.95
CA LEU A 78 3.77 22.61 -0.69
C LEU A 78 3.35 21.76 -1.89
N ILE A 79 2.30 22.16 -2.61
CA ILE A 79 1.88 21.51 -3.86
C ILE A 79 2.94 21.69 -4.96
N GLU A 80 3.55 22.87 -5.09
CA GLU A 80 4.64 23.09 -6.06
C GLU A 80 5.88 22.24 -5.74
N ALA A 81 6.20 22.05 -4.46
CA ALA A 81 7.23 21.10 -4.03
C ALA A 81 6.86 19.65 -4.39
N ALA A 82 5.62 19.24 -4.14
CA ALA A 82 5.12 17.89 -4.44
C ALA A 82 5.11 17.57 -5.95
N LYS A 83 4.78 18.53 -6.81
CA LYS A 83 4.87 18.39 -8.28
C LYS A 83 6.29 18.07 -8.75
N ILE A 84 7.31 18.55 -8.05
CA ILE A 84 8.70 18.23 -8.38
C ILE A 84 9.01 16.77 -8.03
N MET A 85 8.54 16.27 -6.89
CA MET A 85 8.68 14.83 -6.55
C MET A 85 8.00 13.95 -7.59
N ASP A 86 6.85 14.38 -8.11
CA ASP A 86 6.15 13.69 -9.20
C ASP A 86 7.03 13.54 -10.45
N GLY A 87 7.65 14.64 -10.88
CA GLY A 87 8.59 14.64 -12.00
C GLY A 87 9.86 13.83 -11.74
N LEU A 88 10.38 13.83 -10.50
CA LEU A 88 11.53 13.02 -10.12
C LEU A 88 11.23 11.52 -10.15
N PHE A 89 10.06 11.12 -9.67
CA PHE A 89 9.65 9.72 -9.72
C PHE A 89 9.49 9.22 -11.15
N TRP A 90 8.99 10.03 -12.08
CA TRP A 90 8.99 9.69 -13.52
C TRP A 90 10.38 9.30 -14.02
N LYS A 91 11.42 10.03 -13.60
CA LYS A 91 12.81 9.71 -13.96
C LYS A 91 13.33 8.42 -13.30
N GLN A 92 12.77 8.03 -12.15
CA GLN A 92 13.12 6.79 -11.46
C GLN A 92 12.39 5.57 -12.02
N ALA A 93 11.10 5.72 -12.35
CA ALA A 93 10.21 4.63 -12.77
C ALA A 93 10.35 4.24 -14.24
N TYR A 94 10.77 5.18 -15.09
CA TYR A 94 10.91 5.01 -16.53
C TYR A 94 12.31 5.43 -17.02
N ASN A 95 12.99 4.53 -17.74
CA ASN A 95 14.28 4.83 -18.37
C ASN A 95 14.06 5.52 -19.72
N GLY A 96 13.67 6.79 -19.66
CA GLY A 96 13.42 7.63 -20.82
C GLY A 96 12.82 8.98 -20.42
N ASP A 97 12.48 9.77 -21.42
CA ASP A 97 11.84 11.07 -21.22
C ASP A 97 10.30 10.94 -21.30
N LYS A 98 9.60 11.43 -20.27
CA LYS A 98 8.14 11.33 -20.15
C LYS A 98 7.43 12.02 -21.32
N ASP A 99 7.83 13.26 -21.64
CA ASP A 99 7.12 14.07 -22.61
C ASP A 99 7.33 13.53 -24.02
N SER A 100 8.55 13.06 -24.32
CA SER A 100 8.88 12.33 -25.54
C SER A 100 8.04 11.06 -25.66
N LEU A 101 7.92 10.27 -24.58
CA LEU A 101 7.07 9.08 -24.58
C LEU A 101 5.62 9.43 -24.89
N LEU A 102 5.02 10.37 -24.15
CA LEU A 102 3.61 10.74 -24.34
C LEU A 102 3.33 11.27 -25.75
N ALA A 103 4.27 12.02 -26.34
CA ALA A 103 4.14 12.54 -27.71
C ALA A 103 4.11 11.44 -28.79
N THR A 104 4.66 10.25 -28.52
CA THR A 104 4.62 9.12 -29.47
C THR A 104 3.27 8.38 -29.46
N ILE A 105 2.48 8.54 -28.39
CA ILE A 105 1.21 7.81 -28.19
C ILE A 105 0.06 8.67 -28.69
N LYS A 106 -0.63 8.24 -29.74
CA LYS A 106 -1.78 9.00 -30.32
C LYS A 106 -3.10 8.77 -29.58
N ASN A 107 -3.30 7.56 -29.05
CA ASN A 107 -4.52 7.18 -28.36
C ASN A 107 -4.57 7.84 -26.97
N GLN A 108 -5.64 8.58 -26.70
CA GLN A 108 -5.79 9.34 -25.45
C GLN A 108 -5.94 8.45 -24.21
N ASP A 109 -6.63 7.31 -24.34
CA ASP A 109 -6.77 6.34 -23.26
C ASP A 109 -5.41 5.72 -22.90
N ALA A 110 -4.59 5.43 -23.91
CA ALA A 110 -3.21 4.96 -23.71
C ALA A 110 -2.34 6.03 -23.06
N GLN A 111 -2.43 7.30 -23.48
CA GLN A 111 -1.72 8.40 -22.82
C GLN A 111 -2.13 8.53 -21.35
N LYS A 112 -3.44 8.49 -21.06
CA LYS A 112 -3.97 8.54 -19.70
C LYS A 112 -3.46 7.36 -18.88
N PHE A 113 -3.46 6.16 -19.44
CA PHE A 113 -3.01 4.95 -18.75
C PHE A 113 -1.50 4.97 -18.47
N VAL A 114 -0.70 5.50 -19.41
CA VAL A 114 0.74 5.75 -19.20
C VAL A 114 0.95 6.76 -18.07
N GLN A 115 0.16 7.84 -18.04
CA GLN A 115 0.25 8.85 -16.98
C GLN A 115 -0.05 8.27 -15.60
N ILE A 116 -1.09 7.43 -15.49
CA ILE A 116 -1.48 6.78 -14.24
C ILE A 116 -0.40 5.82 -13.74
N ASN A 117 0.25 5.10 -14.67
CA ASN A 117 1.20 4.05 -14.34
C ASN A 117 2.67 4.49 -14.31
N TYR A 118 2.98 5.75 -14.63
CA TYR A 118 4.35 6.26 -14.68
C TYR A 118 5.24 5.42 -15.62
N GLY A 119 4.68 5.00 -16.76
CA GLY A 119 5.33 4.12 -17.72
C GLY A 119 4.35 3.27 -18.54
N LEU A 120 4.88 2.29 -19.25
CA LEU A 120 4.16 1.47 -20.25
C LEU A 120 3.66 0.12 -19.72
N TRP A 121 3.56 0.00 -18.38
CA TRP A 121 3.28 -1.25 -17.67
C TRP A 121 2.11 -1.07 -16.72
N ASP A 122 1.16 -2.00 -16.73
CA ASP A 122 0.00 -1.96 -15.84
C ASP A 122 0.41 -2.41 -14.44
N ARG A 123 0.51 -1.47 -13.50
CA ARG A 123 0.92 -1.73 -12.12
C ARG A 123 -0.08 -2.60 -11.36
N LEU A 124 -1.36 -2.60 -11.76
CA LEU A 124 -2.39 -3.47 -11.18
C LEU A 124 -2.41 -4.87 -11.80
N GLU A 125 -1.63 -5.09 -12.86
CA GLU A 125 -1.50 -6.37 -13.57
C GLU A 125 -0.03 -6.82 -13.59
N GLN A 126 0.63 -6.78 -12.43
CA GLN A 126 2.02 -7.25 -12.24
C GLN A 126 3.04 -6.58 -13.17
N ASN A 127 2.85 -5.31 -13.52
CA ASN A 127 3.66 -4.57 -14.49
C ASN A 127 3.69 -5.21 -15.88
N ARG A 128 2.60 -5.87 -16.29
CA ARG A 128 2.47 -6.37 -17.66
C ARG A 128 2.55 -5.20 -18.66
N PRO A 129 3.40 -5.26 -19.70
CA PRO A 129 3.43 -4.24 -20.73
C PRO A 129 2.09 -4.20 -21.47
N PHE A 130 1.56 -3.00 -21.71
CA PHE A 130 0.28 -2.82 -22.38
C PHE A 130 0.40 -2.18 -23.77
N ILE A 131 1.61 -1.88 -24.25
CA ILE A 131 1.86 -1.40 -25.62
C ILE A 131 2.70 -2.46 -26.35
N GLU A 132 2.33 -2.73 -27.61
CA GLU A 132 3.04 -3.70 -28.45
C GLU A 132 4.51 -3.29 -28.66
N GLY A 133 5.42 -4.26 -28.60
CA GLY A 133 6.87 -4.03 -28.74
C GLY A 133 7.56 -3.49 -27.49
N VAL A 134 6.83 -3.21 -26.41
CA VAL A 134 7.42 -2.87 -25.11
C VAL A 134 7.81 -4.13 -24.36
N GLU A 135 9.05 -4.19 -23.90
CA GLU A 135 9.58 -5.29 -23.10
C GLU A 135 9.03 -5.26 -21.66
N GLU A 136 9.34 -6.30 -20.88
CA GLU A 136 9.03 -6.32 -19.45
C GLU A 136 9.68 -5.14 -18.72
N LYS A 137 9.02 -4.65 -17.66
CA LYS A 137 9.55 -3.55 -16.85
C LYS A 137 10.90 -3.97 -16.26
N PRO A 138 12.00 -3.21 -16.44
CA PRO A 138 13.26 -3.52 -15.81
C PRO A 138 13.09 -3.62 -14.28
N LEU A 139 13.56 -4.71 -13.68
CA LEU A 139 13.43 -4.95 -12.24
C LEU A 139 14.09 -3.83 -11.41
N GLY A 140 15.20 -3.29 -11.89
CA GLY A 140 15.90 -2.18 -11.25
C GLY A 140 15.34 -0.80 -11.59
N ALA A 141 14.21 -0.72 -12.31
CA ALA A 141 13.67 0.50 -12.91
C ALA A 141 14.79 1.33 -13.57
N ASN A 142 14.92 2.62 -13.21
CA ASN A 142 16.05 3.46 -13.61
C ASN A 142 17.07 3.69 -12.48
N PHE A 143 17.09 2.85 -11.45
CA PHE A 143 18.03 2.97 -10.34
C PHE A 143 19.43 2.43 -10.67
N TYR A 144 19.50 1.48 -11.60
CA TYR A 144 20.70 0.78 -12.03
C TYR A 144 20.83 0.83 -13.57
N PRO A 145 22.02 0.61 -14.15
CA PRO A 145 22.13 0.41 -15.59
C PRO A 145 21.30 -0.82 -16.00
N THR A 146 20.54 -0.71 -17.10
CA THR A 146 19.64 -1.79 -17.55
C THR A 146 20.36 -3.05 -18.00
N ASP A 147 21.64 -2.95 -18.34
CA ASP A 147 22.52 -4.05 -18.75
C ASP A 147 23.38 -4.59 -17.60
N MET A 148 23.23 -4.06 -16.38
CA MET A 148 24.01 -4.47 -15.21
C MET A 148 23.64 -5.89 -14.78
N THR A 149 24.64 -6.76 -14.63
CA THR A 149 24.42 -8.12 -14.09
C THR A 149 24.53 -8.14 -12.57
N LYS A 150 23.99 -9.19 -11.93
CA LYS A 150 24.13 -9.37 -10.48
C LYS A 150 25.58 -9.56 -10.06
N GLU A 151 26.37 -10.28 -10.86
CA GLU A 151 27.78 -10.50 -10.61
C GLU A 151 28.58 -9.19 -10.68
N GLU A 152 28.21 -8.30 -11.62
CA GLU A 152 28.81 -6.97 -11.72
C GLU A 152 28.50 -6.13 -10.47
N TYR A 153 27.25 -6.14 -10.01
CA TYR A 153 26.84 -5.47 -8.78
C TYR A 153 27.55 -6.03 -7.53
N GLU A 154 27.66 -7.36 -7.43
CA GLU A 154 28.32 -8.03 -6.31
C GLU A 154 29.82 -7.70 -6.26
N ALA A 155 30.50 -7.72 -7.41
CA ALA A 155 31.92 -7.42 -7.54
C ALA A 155 32.26 -5.94 -7.37
N PHE A 156 31.30 -5.04 -7.56
CA PHE A 156 31.51 -3.61 -7.41
C PHE A 156 31.67 -3.22 -5.93
N GLU A 157 32.85 -2.76 -5.52
CA GLU A 157 33.13 -2.34 -4.13
C GLU A 157 32.90 -0.84 -3.88
N GLY A 158 32.02 -0.21 -4.65
CA GLY A 158 31.75 1.23 -4.52
C GLY A 158 31.10 1.61 -3.19
N ASP A 159 31.55 2.72 -2.62
CA ASP A 159 30.95 3.33 -1.43
C ASP A 159 29.47 3.59 -1.64
N GLU A 160 28.66 3.26 -0.63
CA GLU A 160 27.21 3.51 -0.61
C GLU A 160 26.43 2.87 -1.77
N LYS A 161 26.95 1.80 -2.42
CA LYS A 161 26.25 1.11 -3.51
C LYS A 161 24.87 0.58 -3.12
N SER A 162 24.66 0.29 -1.84
CA SER A 162 23.38 -0.16 -1.28
C SER A 162 22.61 0.91 -0.51
N SER A 163 23.07 2.17 -0.55
CA SER A 163 22.36 3.28 0.09
C SER A 163 21.01 3.51 -0.58
N LEU A 164 20.03 3.93 0.22
CA LEU A 164 18.70 4.35 -0.22
C LEU A 164 18.75 5.50 -1.22
N TYR A 165 19.78 6.34 -1.13
CA TYR A 165 19.86 7.65 -1.79
C TYR A 165 20.98 7.74 -2.82
N THR A 166 21.34 6.61 -3.45
CA THR A 166 22.32 6.56 -4.54
C THR A 166 21.81 5.80 -5.74
N LEU A 167 22.14 6.27 -6.94
CA LEU A 167 21.96 5.53 -8.18
C LEU A 167 23.27 4.82 -8.55
N LEU A 168 23.17 3.67 -9.21
CA LEU A 168 24.30 3.08 -9.90
C LEU A 168 24.28 3.52 -11.36
N ARG A 169 25.43 3.97 -11.85
CA ARG A 169 25.62 4.42 -13.24
C ARG A 169 26.92 3.86 -13.78
N ARG A 170 27.08 3.91 -15.11
CA ARG A 170 28.35 3.62 -15.77
C ARG A 170 29.12 4.93 -15.95
N ASP A 171 30.42 4.91 -15.64
CA ASP A 171 31.33 6.00 -15.98
C ASP A 171 31.72 5.97 -17.47
N SER A 172 32.61 6.87 -17.88
CA SER A 172 33.09 6.93 -19.28
C SER A 172 33.91 5.70 -19.72
N GLU A 173 34.38 4.89 -18.79
CA GLU A 173 35.10 3.63 -19.05
C GLU A 173 34.16 2.41 -19.00
N GLY A 174 32.87 2.62 -18.76
CA GLY A 174 31.86 1.57 -18.64
C GLY A 174 31.79 0.90 -17.27
N LYS A 175 32.57 1.36 -16.29
CA LYS A 175 32.60 0.78 -14.92
C LYS A 175 31.46 1.35 -14.09
N LEU A 176 30.98 0.56 -13.13
CA LEU A 176 29.98 1.04 -12.18
C LEU A 176 30.54 2.14 -11.28
N MET A 177 29.69 3.14 -11.01
CA MET A 177 29.91 4.22 -10.05
C MET A 177 28.62 4.51 -9.28
N THR A 178 28.75 5.01 -8.06
CA THR A 178 27.63 5.49 -7.24
C THR A 178 27.43 6.99 -7.41
N VAL A 179 26.18 7.42 -7.56
CA VAL A 179 25.80 8.83 -7.68
C VAL A 179 24.73 9.17 -6.65
N PRO A 180 25.03 10.00 -5.65
CA PRO A 180 24.04 10.46 -4.67
C PRO A 180 22.87 11.22 -5.31
N TYR A 181 21.68 11.08 -4.73
CA TYR A 181 20.46 11.71 -5.20
C TYR A 181 20.58 13.24 -5.20
N HIS A 182 21.10 13.83 -4.12
CA HIS A 182 21.31 15.28 -4.04
C HIS A 182 22.23 15.84 -5.13
N LYS A 183 23.07 15.01 -5.77
CA LYS A 183 23.93 15.42 -6.89
C LYS A 183 23.23 15.28 -8.23
N ILE A 184 22.63 14.13 -8.50
CA ILE A 184 22.04 13.85 -9.82
C ILE A 184 20.70 14.58 -10.03
N TYR A 185 19.96 14.84 -8.96
CA TYR A 185 18.68 15.57 -8.99
C TYR A 185 18.80 16.96 -8.36
N LYS A 186 20.01 17.54 -8.37
CA LYS A 186 20.35 18.77 -7.65
C LYS A 186 19.37 19.92 -7.93
N THR A 187 19.10 20.21 -9.20
CA THR A 187 18.28 21.36 -9.61
C THR A 187 16.86 21.26 -9.04
N GLU A 188 16.26 20.08 -9.14
CA GLU A 188 14.93 19.78 -8.65
C GLU A 188 14.87 19.80 -7.12
N LEU A 189 15.87 19.23 -6.45
CA LEU A 189 15.93 19.16 -4.99
C LEU A 189 16.21 20.53 -4.35
N GLU A 190 17.07 21.36 -4.95
CA GLU A 190 17.28 22.75 -4.51
C GLU A 190 16.00 23.57 -4.65
N LYS A 191 15.26 23.42 -5.75
CA LYS A 191 13.98 24.11 -5.95
C LYS A 191 12.90 23.61 -4.98
N THR A 192 12.85 22.31 -4.72
CA THR A 192 11.95 21.72 -3.71
C THR A 192 12.27 22.29 -2.33
N ALA A 193 13.55 22.30 -1.95
CA ALA A 193 14.02 22.85 -0.68
C ALA A 193 13.66 24.34 -0.53
N ASP A 194 13.75 25.13 -1.60
CA ASP A 194 13.33 26.53 -1.59
C ASP A 194 11.84 26.70 -1.27
N TYR A 195 10.95 25.94 -1.92
CA TYR A 195 9.52 25.98 -1.59
C TYR A 195 9.22 25.56 -0.15
N LEU A 196 9.91 24.54 0.37
CA LEU A 196 9.77 24.14 1.77
C LEU A 196 10.24 25.23 2.73
N ARG A 197 11.32 25.95 2.40
CA ARG A 197 11.80 27.09 3.20
C ARG A 197 10.82 28.26 3.14
N GLN A 198 10.28 28.60 1.98
CA GLN A 198 9.23 29.63 1.85
C GLN A 198 7.99 29.26 2.67
N ALA A 199 7.56 27.99 2.65
CA ALA A 199 6.46 27.52 3.50
C ALA A 199 6.81 27.62 5.00
N ALA A 200 8.06 27.31 5.37
CA ALA A 200 8.55 27.44 6.74
C ALA A 200 8.61 28.89 7.24
N GLU A 201 8.86 29.85 6.35
CA GLU A 201 8.89 31.29 6.71
C GLU A 201 7.52 31.78 7.17
N VAL A 202 6.46 31.35 6.50
CA VAL A 202 5.08 31.76 6.83
C VAL A 202 4.45 30.90 7.93
N ALA A 203 4.95 29.69 8.17
CA ALA A 203 4.41 28.77 9.18
C ALA A 203 4.39 29.36 10.60
N GLU A 204 3.20 29.40 11.20
CA GLU A 204 2.98 29.83 12.60
C GLU A 204 3.34 28.74 13.63
N ASP A 205 3.14 27.45 13.28
CA ASP A 205 3.49 26.33 14.15
C ASP A 205 5.01 26.10 14.14
N ALA A 206 5.65 26.23 15.31
CA ALA A 206 7.09 26.13 15.44
C ALA A 206 7.65 24.73 15.12
N SER A 207 6.88 23.67 15.37
CA SER A 207 7.29 22.30 15.07
C SER A 207 7.25 22.02 13.57
N LEU A 208 6.21 22.50 12.88
CA LEU A 208 6.08 22.46 11.43
C LEU A 208 7.18 23.26 10.74
N LYS A 209 7.41 24.50 11.19
CA LYS A 209 8.50 25.35 10.68
C LYS A 209 9.86 24.64 10.78
N LYS A 210 10.15 24.04 11.95
CA LYS A 210 11.39 23.30 12.19
C LYS A 210 11.51 22.10 11.23
N TYR A 211 10.45 21.30 11.11
CA TYR A 211 10.42 20.16 10.21
C TYR A 211 10.66 20.57 8.75
N LEU A 212 9.92 21.56 8.23
CA LEU A 212 10.06 22.04 6.85
C LEU A 212 11.48 22.53 6.56
N THR A 213 12.09 23.25 7.50
CA THR A 213 13.47 23.72 7.38
C THR A 213 14.46 22.54 7.31
N LEU A 214 14.35 21.59 8.24
CA LEU A 214 15.25 20.43 8.29
C LEU A 214 15.05 19.50 7.09
N ARG A 215 13.81 19.34 6.60
CA ARG A 215 13.51 18.53 5.43
C ARG A 215 14.04 19.18 4.15
N ALA A 216 13.98 20.51 4.04
CA ALA A 216 14.62 21.25 2.96
C ALA A 216 16.14 20.99 2.91
N ASP A 217 16.80 20.98 4.07
CA ASP A 217 18.22 20.68 4.16
C ASP A 217 18.51 19.20 3.81
N ALA A 218 17.72 18.27 4.33
CA ALA A 218 17.85 16.83 4.04
C ALA A 218 17.77 16.50 2.53
N LEU A 219 16.87 17.16 1.80
CA LEU A 219 16.71 16.95 0.35
C LEU A 219 17.98 17.30 -0.45
N VAL A 220 18.83 18.21 0.05
CA VAL A 220 20.05 18.64 -0.64
C VAL A 220 21.33 18.05 -0.04
N THR A 221 21.21 17.18 0.98
CA THR A 221 22.34 16.48 1.63
C THR A 221 22.20 14.96 1.64
N ASP A 222 21.00 14.43 1.39
CA ASP A 222 20.61 13.02 1.58
C ASP A 222 20.63 12.53 3.06
N ASP A 223 20.73 13.44 4.05
CA ASP A 223 20.64 13.10 5.49
C ASP A 223 19.26 13.46 6.07
N TYR A 224 18.40 12.45 6.14
CA TYR A 224 16.99 12.62 6.56
C TYR A 224 16.76 12.47 8.07
N MET A 225 17.73 11.95 8.83
CA MET A 225 17.56 11.54 10.23
C MET A 225 17.03 12.69 11.11
N ALA A 226 17.62 13.87 11.01
CA ALA A 226 17.21 15.03 11.81
C ALA A 226 15.79 15.51 11.44
N SER A 227 15.45 15.47 10.16
CA SER A 227 14.14 15.87 9.66
C SER A 227 13.04 14.87 10.07
N ASP A 228 13.35 13.57 10.05
CA ASP A 228 12.41 12.50 10.45
C ASP A 228 12.11 12.55 11.95
N MET A 229 13.14 12.79 12.77
CA MET A 229 12.96 13.02 14.20
C MET A 229 12.07 14.25 14.45
N ALA A 230 12.28 15.34 13.72
CA ALA A 230 11.47 16.54 13.82
C ALA A 230 10.03 16.32 13.34
N TRP A 231 9.84 15.55 12.27
CA TRP A 231 8.53 15.17 11.76
C TRP A 231 7.72 14.43 12.82
N MET A 232 8.35 13.43 13.47
CA MET A 232 7.76 12.67 14.55
C MET A 232 7.41 13.51 15.79
N ASP A 233 8.17 14.58 16.05
CA ASP A 233 7.92 15.51 17.15
C ASP A 233 6.74 16.47 16.91
N MET A 234 6.26 16.62 15.65
CA MET A 234 5.09 17.45 15.36
C MET A 234 3.81 16.84 15.92
N LYS A 235 2.98 17.66 16.56
CA LYS A 235 1.71 17.23 17.18
C LYS A 235 0.56 18.20 16.92
N THR A 236 0.85 19.49 16.96
CA THR A 236 -0.10 20.60 16.95
C THR A 236 -0.37 21.17 15.55
N ASN A 237 0.38 20.72 14.54
CA ASN A 237 0.29 21.18 13.17
C ASN A 237 -1.11 20.95 12.57
N GLY A 238 -1.65 21.92 11.83
CA GLY A 238 -2.87 21.74 11.03
C GLY A 238 -2.61 21.26 9.61
N ILE A 239 -1.44 21.61 9.05
CA ILE A 239 -0.92 21.04 7.79
C ILE A 239 0.21 20.07 8.09
N ASP A 240 0.29 18.99 7.32
CA ASP A 240 1.42 18.07 7.30
C ASP A 240 1.89 17.87 5.85
N ILE A 241 3.16 17.53 5.68
CA ILE A 241 3.71 17.13 4.39
C ILE A 241 4.67 15.98 4.59
N ILE A 242 4.44 14.91 3.86
CA ILE A 242 5.40 13.81 3.72
C ILE A 242 6.06 14.04 2.37
N ILE A 243 7.38 14.25 2.30
CA ILE A 243 8.07 14.59 1.04
C ILE A 243 9.54 14.13 1.03
N GLY A 244 9.96 13.42 -0.01
CA GLY A 244 11.36 12.98 -0.20
C GLY A 244 11.44 11.60 -0.84
N ALA A 245 12.62 10.97 -0.76
CA ALA A 245 12.80 9.57 -1.16
C ALA A 245 12.44 8.66 0.04
N ILE A 246 11.41 7.82 -0.10
CA ILE A 246 10.76 7.16 1.07
C ILE A 246 10.71 5.64 0.94
N GLU A 247 9.95 5.12 -0.04
CA GLU A 247 9.70 3.68 -0.18
C GLU A 247 10.67 3.05 -1.17
N THR A 248 11.01 1.77 -1.00
CA THR A 248 11.92 1.06 -1.91
C THR A 248 11.21 0.11 -2.87
N TYR A 249 9.88 0.17 -2.93
CA TYR A 249 9.07 -0.78 -3.68
C TYR A 249 9.26 -0.71 -5.20
N GLU A 250 9.72 0.41 -5.76
CA GLU A 250 9.99 0.52 -7.20
C GLU A 250 11.28 -0.24 -7.61
N ASP A 251 12.19 -0.49 -6.66
CA ASP A 251 13.38 -1.33 -6.88
C ASP A 251 13.03 -2.81 -6.67
N HIS A 252 12.53 -3.45 -7.73
CA HIS A 252 12.23 -4.89 -7.71
C HIS A 252 13.49 -5.77 -7.83
N LEU A 253 14.66 -5.19 -8.09
CA LEU A 253 15.90 -5.94 -8.26
C LEU A 253 16.53 -6.28 -6.91
N PHE A 254 16.69 -5.27 -6.05
CA PHE A 254 17.31 -5.42 -4.72
C PHE A 254 16.48 -4.84 -3.58
N GLY A 255 15.46 -4.02 -3.84
CA GLY A 255 14.65 -3.36 -2.81
C GLY A 255 15.42 -2.36 -1.96
N GLN A 256 16.50 -1.78 -2.50
CA GLN A 256 17.42 -0.92 -1.76
C GLN A 256 17.24 0.56 -2.07
N LYS A 257 16.67 0.94 -3.21
CA LYS A 257 16.68 2.33 -3.68
C LYS A 257 15.35 2.99 -3.39
N ALA A 258 15.39 4.13 -2.70
CA ALA A 258 14.19 4.84 -2.33
C ALA A 258 13.64 5.65 -3.51
N ALA A 259 12.32 5.64 -3.68
CA ALA A 259 11.59 6.39 -4.69
C ALA A 259 11.07 7.72 -4.12
N PHE A 260 11.10 8.78 -4.94
CA PHE A 260 10.56 10.09 -4.56
C PHE A 260 9.04 10.04 -4.49
N SER A 261 8.51 10.59 -3.40
CA SER A 261 7.09 10.54 -3.06
C SER A 261 6.71 11.77 -2.24
N SER A 262 5.45 12.17 -2.34
CA SER A 262 4.92 13.30 -1.60
C SER A 262 3.42 13.24 -1.35
N TYR A 263 3.03 13.67 -0.15
CA TYR A 263 1.65 13.85 0.28
C TYR A 263 1.52 15.24 0.92
N VAL A 264 0.63 16.08 0.40
CA VAL A 264 0.23 17.33 1.06
C VAL A 264 -1.06 17.07 1.82
N LEU A 265 -1.03 17.29 3.13
CA LEU A 265 -2.05 16.81 4.05
C LEU A 265 -2.64 17.94 4.89
N VAL A 266 -3.95 17.90 5.11
CA VAL A 266 -4.67 18.71 6.09
C VAL A 266 -5.15 17.79 7.20
N LYS A 267 -4.73 18.08 8.43
CA LYS A 267 -5.00 17.24 9.60
C LYS A 267 -6.47 17.36 10.03
N ASP A 268 -7.14 16.22 10.17
CA ASP A 268 -8.46 16.15 10.79
C ASP A 268 -8.29 16.16 12.31
N LYS A 269 -8.34 17.36 12.90
CA LYS A 269 -8.11 17.56 14.34
C LYS A 269 -9.14 16.83 15.20
N SER A 270 -10.40 16.79 14.76
CA SER A 270 -11.48 16.09 15.47
C SER A 270 -11.22 14.59 15.57
N TRP A 271 -10.88 13.96 14.46
CA TRP A 271 -10.54 12.54 14.47
C TRP A 271 -9.25 12.26 15.22
N SER A 272 -8.21 13.08 15.07
CA SER A 272 -6.98 12.95 15.85
C SER A 272 -7.23 12.98 17.37
N GLU A 273 -8.07 13.90 17.86
CA GLU A 273 -8.44 13.97 19.29
C GLU A 273 -9.20 12.73 19.77
N ARG A 274 -10.12 12.20 18.94
CA ARG A 274 -10.83 10.95 19.23
C ARG A 274 -9.87 9.77 19.35
N LEU A 275 -8.88 9.68 18.47
CA LEU A 275 -7.90 8.58 18.46
C LEU A 275 -7.00 8.62 19.70
N GLU A 276 -6.55 9.79 20.13
CA GLU A 276 -5.81 9.95 21.38
C GLU A 276 -6.64 9.49 22.59
N LYS A 277 -7.93 9.85 22.63
CA LYS A 277 -8.87 9.40 23.66
C LYS A 277 -9.02 7.87 23.65
N TYR A 278 -9.18 7.25 22.48
CA TYR A 278 -9.30 5.78 22.38
C TYR A 278 -8.01 5.05 22.74
N ALA A 279 -6.84 5.61 22.38
CA ALA A 279 -5.55 5.06 22.77
C ALA A 279 -5.40 4.99 24.30
N ALA A 280 -5.89 5.99 25.03
CA ALA A 280 -5.89 5.98 26.50
C ALA A 280 -6.75 4.85 27.12
N LEU A 281 -7.73 4.32 26.38
CA LEU A 281 -8.61 3.23 26.81
C LEU A 281 -8.03 1.83 26.52
N LEU A 282 -6.95 1.73 25.74
CA LEU A 282 -6.30 0.46 25.37
C LEU A 282 -6.00 -0.46 26.56
N PRO A 283 -5.46 0.02 27.71
CA PRO A 283 -5.21 -0.85 28.85
C PRO A 283 -6.47 -1.48 29.44
N GLN A 284 -7.62 -0.80 29.36
CA GLN A 284 -8.90 -1.35 29.80
C GLN A 284 -9.42 -2.36 28.77
N LEU A 285 -9.41 -2.00 27.48
CA LEU A 285 -9.82 -2.89 26.39
C LEU A 285 -9.02 -4.19 26.35
N GLN A 286 -7.71 -4.15 26.65
CA GLN A 286 -6.84 -5.31 26.80
C GLN A 286 -7.28 -6.26 27.93
N LYS A 287 -7.67 -5.72 29.09
CA LYS A 287 -8.13 -6.54 30.24
C LYS A 287 -9.49 -7.18 29.95
N ASP A 288 -10.31 -6.51 29.16
CA ASP A 288 -11.66 -6.95 28.85
C ASP A 288 -11.74 -7.91 27.67
N LEU A 289 -10.63 -8.13 26.94
CA LEU A 289 -10.56 -9.04 25.78
C LEU A 289 -11.34 -10.34 26.04
N PRO A 290 -12.12 -10.87 25.08
CA PRO A 290 -13.07 -11.96 25.30
C PRO A 290 -12.36 -13.34 25.32
N VAL A 291 -11.29 -13.48 26.08
CA VAL A 291 -10.42 -14.67 26.16
C VAL A 291 -10.05 -14.98 27.61
N GLU A 292 -9.47 -16.14 27.90
CA GLU A 292 -9.01 -16.47 29.26
C GLU A 292 -7.95 -15.48 29.77
N ALA A 293 -7.94 -15.21 31.07
CA ALA A 293 -7.06 -14.20 31.70
C ALA A 293 -5.56 -14.38 31.41
N LYS A 294 -5.09 -15.64 31.24
CA LYS A 294 -3.68 -15.95 30.94
C LYS A 294 -3.19 -15.36 29.61
N TYR A 295 -4.10 -15.07 28.68
CA TYR A 295 -3.77 -14.49 27.37
C TYR A 295 -3.84 -12.94 27.35
N LYS A 296 -4.17 -12.30 28.49
CA LYS A 296 -4.39 -10.84 28.57
C LYS A 296 -3.24 -10.09 29.25
N ALA A 297 -2.12 -10.75 29.55
CA ALA A 297 -1.05 -10.20 30.36
C ALA A 297 -0.25 -9.07 29.69
N GLU A 298 -0.30 -8.99 28.35
CA GLU A 298 0.36 -7.95 27.57
C GLU A 298 -0.13 -6.56 27.96
N LYS A 299 0.74 -5.56 27.87
CA LYS A 299 0.38 -4.14 28.00
C LYS A 299 0.50 -3.47 26.64
N PRO A 300 -0.56 -2.87 26.11
CA PRO A 300 -0.49 -2.15 24.84
C PRO A 300 0.57 -1.05 24.91
N GLY A 301 1.38 -0.93 23.84
CA GLY A 301 2.36 0.14 23.71
C GLY A 301 1.71 1.49 23.43
N SER A 302 2.36 2.58 23.86
CA SER A 302 1.88 3.96 23.70
C SER A 302 2.50 4.72 22.53
N ASP A 303 3.44 4.10 21.81
CA ASP A 303 4.47 4.87 21.09
C ASP A 303 4.15 5.09 19.60
N SER A 304 3.02 4.59 19.09
CA SER A 304 2.58 4.84 17.71
C SER A 304 1.55 5.95 17.67
N GLN A 305 1.80 6.96 16.84
CA GLN A 305 0.88 8.07 16.61
C GLN A 305 -0.12 7.65 15.54
N LEU A 306 -1.40 7.85 15.79
CA LEU A 306 -2.45 7.59 14.81
C LEU A 306 -3.18 8.90 14.51
N ASN A 307 -3.09 9.35 13.26
CA ASN A 307 -3.65 10.60 12.82
C ASN A 307 -4.52 10.39 11.58
N ALA A 308 -5.56 11.21 11.46
CA ALA A 308 -6.42 11.28 10.28
C ALA A 308 -6.11 12.56 9.51
N TYR A 309 -6.13 12.45 8.17
CA TYR A 309 -5.85 13.57 7.28
C TYR A 309 -6.77 13.53 6.07
N ASP A 310 -7.15 14.69 5.58
CA ASP A 310 -7.50 14.86 4.17
C ASP A 310 -6.21 15.09 3.39
N VAL A 311 -5.99 14.29 2.36
CA VAL A 311 -4.89 14.52 1.42
C VAL A 311 -5.37 15.39 0.28
N VAL A 312 -4.63 16.45 -0.02
CA VAL A 312 -5.00 17.42 -1.05
C VAL A 312 -4.13 17.34 -2.30
N PHE A 313 -2.99 16.65 -2.20
CA PHE A 313 -2.13 16.38 -3.35
C PHE A 313 -1.24 15.16 -3.11
N TYR A 314 -1.16 14.29 -4.12
CA TYR A 314 -0.18 13.20 -4.26
C TYR A 314 0.81 13.55 -5.36
N GLY A 315 2.09 13.28 -5.14
CA GLY A 315 3.11 13.36 -6.19
C GLY A 315 4.15 12.27 -6.05
N GLY A 316 4.51 11.62 -7.15
CA GLY A 316 5.55 10.59 -7.20
C GLY A 316 5.01 9.18 -6.94
N ASP A 317 5.82 8.34 -6.29
CA ASP A 317 5.57 6.90 -6.11
C ASP A 317 4.16 6.60 -5.56
N CYS A 318 3.72 7.37 -4.57
CA CYS A 318 2.40 7.20 -3.96
C CYS A 318 1.20 7.45 -4.88
N ASN A 319 1.42 8.09 -6.03
CA ASN A 319 0.39 8.40 -7.01
C ASN A 319 0.38 7.37 -8.16
N ALA A 320 1.34 6.44 -8.21
CA ALA A 320 1.52 5.51 -9.31
C ALA A 320 0.58 4.29 -9.21
N GLY A 321 -0.27 4.09 -10.20
CA GLY A 321 -1.21 2.96 -10.20
C GLY A 321 -2.23 3.04 -9.05
N SER A 322 -2.17 2.10 -8.11
CA SER A 322 -3.05 2.08 -6.94
C SER A 322 -2.79 3.28 -6.02
N LYS A 323 -3.84 3.92 -5.50
CA LYS A 323 -3.67 5.05 -4.58
C LYS A 323 -3.57 4.58 -3.13
N THR A 324 -2.51 5.02 -2.45
CA THR A 324 -2.29 4.83 -1.02
C THR A 324 -3.40 5.49 -0.22
N ILE A 325 -3.94 4.79 0.79
CA ILE A 325 -4.98 5.31 1.70
C ILE A 325 -4.50 5.44 3.14
N ALA A 326 -3.34 4.90 3.46
CA ALA A 326 -2.72 4.97 4.76
C ALA A 326 -1.21 4.85 4.62
N VAL A 327 -0.46 5.51 5.49
CA VAL A 327 1.02 5.44 5.53
C VAL A 327 1.49 5.22 6.96
N ASN A 328 2.55 4.43 7.15
CA ASN A 328 3.19 4.21 8.44
C ASN A 328 4.69 4.51 8.32
N LEU A 329 5.11 5.67 8.81
CA LEU A 329 6.45 6.20 8.60
C LEU A 329 7.07 6.70 9.91
N PRO A 330 8.39 6.95 9.95
CA PRO A 330 9.38 6.68 8.89
C PRO A 330 9.78 5.20 8.81
N ASN A 331 10.40 4.81 7.70
CA ASN A 331 10.97 3.46 7.51
C ASN A 331 12.28 3.24 8.30
N ASP A 332 12.98 4.30 8.68
CA ASP A 332 14.25 4.23 9.42
C ASP A 332 14.08 3.64 10.82
N GLU A 333 14.68 2.48 11.06
CA GLU A 333 14.58 1.75 12.34
C GLU A 333 15.13 2.53 13.53
N GLN A 334 16.16 3.38 13.34
CA GLN A 334 16.71 4.16 14.45
C GLN A 334 15.74 5.26 14.87
N VAL A 335 15.01 5.87 13.92
CA VAL A 335 13.93 6.81 14.24
C VAL A 335 12.80 6.07 14.95
N GLN A 336 12.39 4.91 14.42
CA GLN A 336 11.34 4.10 15.04
C GLN A 336 11.67 3.71 16.49
N LEU A 337 12.91 3.28 16.76
CA LEU A 337 13.34 2.91 18.11
C LEU A 337 13.34 4.10 19.09
N LYS A 338 13.57 5.33 18.60
CA LYS A 338 13.67 6.53 19.44
C LYS A 338 12.34 7.28 19.59
N LYS A 339 11.46 7.22 18.60
CA LYS A 339 10.25 8.07 18.47
C LYS A 339 8.98 7.31 18.10
N GLY A 340 9.08 6.01 17.84
CA GLY A 340 7.98 5.21 17.30
C GLY A 340 7.69 5.53 15.83
N THR A 341 6.47 5.21 15.40
CA THR A 341 5.98 5.51 14.04
C THR A 341 4.74 6.41 14.08
N ARG A 342 4.46 7.07 12.96
CA ARG A 342 3.19 7.76 12.71
C ARG A 342 2.43 7.02 11.61
N ARG A 343 1.24 6.57 11.97
CA ARG A 343 0.22 6.04 11.07
C ARG A 343 -0.71 7.19 10.66
N SER A 344 -0.68 7.54 9.39
CA SER A 344 -1.49 8.62 8.82
C SER A 344 -2.54 8.03 7.89
N GLN A 345 -3.81 8.26 8.21
CA GLN A 345 -4.97 7.68 7.54
C GLN A 345 -5.58 8.75 6.63
N LEU A 346 -5.65 8.48 5.33
CA LEU A 346 -6.00 9.45 4.30
C LEU A 346 -7.50 9.38 4.03
N LYS A 347 -8.27 10.05 4.89
CA LYS A 347 -9.73 9.95 5.01
C LYS A 347 -10.46 10.19 3.69
N ASN A 348 -10.18 11.26 2.98
CA ASN A 348 -10.84 11.56 1.70
C ASN A 348 -10.43 10.59 0.57
N ALA A 349 -9.20 10.06 0.58
CA ALA A 349 -8.80 8.97 -0.35
C ALA A 349 -9.50 7.64 -0.01
N MET A 350 -9.70 7.34 1.28
CA MET A 350 -10.54 6.22 1.72
C MET A 350 -11.99 6.41 1.29
N LYS A 351 -12.52 7.64 1.42
CA LYS A 351 -13.87 8.01 0.98
C LYS A 351 -14.07 7.76 -0.51
N ALA A 352 -13.07 8.09 -1.32
CA ALA A 352 -13.10 7.82 -2.74
C ALA A 352 -13.23 6.32 -3.04
N LYS A 353 -12.43 5.46 -2.40
CA LYS A 353 -12.57 4.00 -2.57
C LYS A 353 -13.90 3.48 -2.01
N PHE A 354 -14.41 4.07 -0.93
CA PHE A 354 -15.73 3.74 -0.41
C PHE A 354 -16.82 4.06 -1.43
N ASP A 355 -16.85 5.29 -1.95
CA ASP A 355 -17.89 5.78 -2.86
C ASP A 355 -17.85 5.05 -4.22
N GLN A 356 -16.65 4.86 -4.78
CA GLN A 356 -16.49 4.34 -6.15
C GLN A 356 -16.43 2.81 -6.22
N ILE A 357 -16.14 2.12 -5.11
CA ILE A 357 -15.87 0.68 -5.12
C ILE A 357 -16.78 -0.04 -4.11
N LEU A 358 -16.76 0.37 -2.84
CA LEU A 358 -17.51 -0.34 -1.80
C LEU A 358 -19.03 -0.19 -1.95
N LEU A 359 -19.51 1.02 -2.27
CA LEU A 359 -20.94 1.27 -2.49
C LEU A 359 -21.50 0.41 -3.65
N PRO A 360 -20.93 0.41 -4.87
CA PRO A 360 -21.40 -0.47 -5.95
C PRO A 360 -21.40 -1.96 -5.58
N ILE A 361 -20.38 -2.44 -4.87
CA ILE A 361 -20.35 -3.82 -4.36
C ILE A 361 -21.53 -4.09 -3.42
N SER A 362 -21.79 -3.14 -2.52
CA SER A 362 -22.86 -3.26 -1.53
C SER A 362 -24.25 -3.22 -2.17
N GLU A 363 -24.44 -2.47 -3.24
CA GLU A 363 -25.69 -2.45 -4.01
C GLU A 363 -26.01 -3.79 -4.67
N MET A 364 -24.99 -4.59 -4.98
CA MET A 364 -25.16 -5.92 -5.57
C MET A 364 -25.29 -7.04 -4.52
N LEU A 365 -24.57 -6.93 -3.40
CA LEU A 365 -24.41 -8.03 -2.45
C LEU A 365 -25.09 -7.81 -1.11
N ILE A 366 -25.52 -6.60 -0.74
CA ILE A 366 -26.20 -6.37 0.54
C ILE A 366 -27.70 -6.19 0.31
N THR A 367 -28.52 -6.77 1.20
CA THR A 367 -29.98 -6.63 1.14
C THR A 367 -30.42 -5.15 1.09
N PRO A 368 -31.45 -4.79 0.31
CA PRO A 368 -31.92 -3.41 0.21
C PRO A 368 -32.21 -2.74 1.56
N GLU A 369 -32.74 -3.48 2.53
CA GLU A 369 -33.06 -2.95 3.87
C GLU A 369 -31.83 -2.58 4.71
N GLN A 370 -30.68 -3.23 4.49
CA GLN A 370 -29.44 -2.99 5.24
C GLN A 370 -28.47 -2.04 4.53
N ARG A 371 -28.72 -1.67 3.27
CA ARG A 371 -27.84 -0.73 2.53
C ARG A 371 -27.70 0.64 3.21
N LYS A 372 -28.70 1.07 3.98
CA LYS A 372 -28.62 2.30 4.80
C LYS A 372 -27.50 2.26 5.86
N HIS A 373 -27.06 1.06 6.24
CA HIS A 373 -25.96 0.82 7.19
C HIS A 373 -24.60 0.75 6.51
N ILE A 374 -24.52 0.95 5.19
CA ILE A 374 -23.25 1.09 4.48
C ILE A 374 -22.85 2.56 4.55
N THR A 375 -22.02 2.91 5.53
CA THR A 375 -21.64 4.31 5.79
C THR A 375 -20.13 4.48 5.74
N PHE A 376 -19.69 5.66 5.28
CA PHE A 376 -18.26 5.96 5.22
C PHE A 376 -17.65 6.03 6.63
N ASP A 377 -18.35 6.62 7.59
CA ASP A 377 -17.84 6.72 8.96
C ASP A 377 -17.61 5.33 9.56
N ALA A 378 -18.49 4.36 9.32
CA ALA A 378 -18.27 2.98 9.72
C ALA A 378 -17.07 2.33 9.00
N PHE A 379 -16.89 2.59 7.71
CA PHE A 379 -15.73 2.09 6.95
C PHE A 379 -14.40 2.66 7.49
N PHE A 380 -14.40 3.96 7.75
CA PHE A 380 -13.27 4.68 8.33
C PHE A 380 -12.98 4.17 9.74
N GLU A 381 -13.97 4.12 10.63
CA GLU A 381 -13.88 3.57 11.98
C GLU A 381 -13.29 2.15 11.98
N ASN A 382 -13.84 1.25 11.16
CA ASN A 382 -13.37 -0.14 11.10
C ASN A 382 -11.87 -0.21 10.75
N THR A 383 -11.40 0.66 9.86
CA THR A 383 -9.98 0.74 9.49
C THR A 383 -9.15 1.38 10.61
N MET A 384 -9.63 2.48 11.20
CA MET A 384 -8.93 3.14 12.32
C MET A 384 -8.78 2.19 13.51
N PHE A 385 -9.83 1.47 13.87
CA PHE A 385 -9.81 0.54 15.00
C PHE A 385 -9.04 -0.74 14.68
N HIS A 386 -8.94 -1.17 13.42
CA HIS A 386 -7.99 -2.20 13.01
C HIS A 386 -6.56 -1.80 13.39
N GLU A 387 -6.16 -0.57 13.05
CA GLU A 387 -4.81 -0.09 13.36
C GLU A 387 -4.52 -0.05 14.86
N VAL A 388 -5.48 0.46 15.64
CA VAL A 388 -5.40 0.49 17.09
C VAL A 388 -5.36 -0.93 17.68
N ALA A 389 -6.12 -1.86 17.11
CA ALA A 389 -6.23 -3.24 17.56
C ALA A 389 -4.94 -4.06 17.36
N HIS A 390 -4.02 -3.65 16.47
CA HIS A 390 -2.68 -4.24 16.45
C HIS A 390 -1.94 -4.09 17.79
N GLY A 391 -2.23 -3.04 18.56
CA GLY A 391 -1.69 -2.82 19.91
C GLY A 391 -2.29 -3.74 20.98
N LEU A 392 -3.39 -4.43 20.67
CA LEU A 392 -4.08 -5.35 21.59
C LEU A 392 -3.68 -6.81 21.36
N GLY A 393 -4.02 -7.66 22.32
CA GLY A 393 -3.78 -9.10 22.28
C GLY A 393 -2.41 -9.47 22.85
N ILE A 394 -1.80 -10.51 22.29
CA ILE A 394 -0.56 -11.11 22.82
C ILE A 394 0.58 -10.97 21.81
N LYS A 395 1.78 -10.59 22.27
CA LYS A 395 2.98 -10.49 21.42
C LYS A 395 4.01 -11.57 21.73
N ASN A 396 4.00 -12.10 22.96
CA ASN A 396 4.85 -13.18 23.43
C ASN A 396 4.04 -14.41 23.81
N THR A 397 4.48 -15.59 23.40
CA THR A 397 3.79 -16.84 23.73
C THR A 397 3.74 -17.08 25.25
N ILE A 398 2.62 -17.61 25.76
CA ILE A 398 2.44 -17.91 27.19
C ILE A 398 3.29 -19.09 27.65
N ASN A 399 3.73 -19.92 26.71
CA ASN A 399 4.63 -21.05 26.94
C ASN A 399 6.11 -20.66 26.98
N LYS A 400 6.42 -19.35 26.87
CA LYS A 400 7.78 -18.78 26.89
C LYS A 400 8.69 -19.27 25.77
N LYS A 401 8.15 -19.65 24.61
CA LYS A 401 8.93 -20.06 23.43
C LYS A 401 9.27 -18.91 22.47
N GLY A 402 9.27 -17.68 22.97
CA GLY A 402 9.58 -16.48 22.19
C GLY A 402 8.32 -15.75 21.71
N THR A 403 8.50 -14.93 20.69
CA THR A 403 7.43 -14.09 20.14
C THR A 403 6.42 -14.93 19.35
N VAL A 404 5.20 -14.38 19.21
CA VAL A 404 4.17 -14.97 18.34
C VAL A 404 4.67 -15.10 16.91
N ARG A 405 5.38 -14.08 16.41
CA ARG A 405 5.93 -14.05 15.05
C ARG A 405 6.92 -15.21 14.81
N GLU A 406 7.86 -15.41 15.73
CA GLU A 406 8.83 -16.51 15.61
C GLU A 406 8.16 -17.88 15.68
N SER A 407 7.15 -18.02 16.54
CA SER A 407 6.44 -19.29 16.75
C SER A 407 5.56 -19.66 15.55
N LEU A 408 4.91 -18.67 14.93
CA LEU A 408 3.95 -18.88 13.84
C LEU A 408 4.54 -18.72 12.42
N LYS A 409 5.79 -18.25 12.30
CA LYS A 409 6.54 -18.20 11.04
C LYS A 409 5.75 -17.51 9.91
N ASP A 410 5.58 -18.17 8.77
CA ASP A 410 4.86 -17.70 7.58
C ASP A 410 3.36 -17.50 7.81
N MET A 411 2.78 -18.06 8.88
CA MET A 411 1.38 -17.88 9.23
C MET A 411 1.13 -16.67 10.15
N ALA A 412 2.19 -16.07 10.70
CA ALA A 412 2.07 -14.99 11.68
C ALA A 412 1.33 -13.76 11.14
N SER A 413 1.67 -13.32 9.93
CA SER A 413 1.12 -12.10 9.34
C SER A 413 -0.38 -12.21 9.07
N ALA A 414 -0.81 -13.27 8.38
CA ALA A 414 -2.24 -13.47 8.08
C ALA A 414 -3.08 -13.58 9.36
N LEU A 415 -2.55 -14.21 10.41
CA LEU A 415 -3.25 -14.32 11.68
C LEU A 415 -3.31 -12.99 12.44
N GLU A 416 -2.26 -12.18 12.40
CA GLU A 416 -2.23 -10.85 13.04
C GLU A 416 -3.20 -9.87 12.36
N GLU A 417 -3.31 -9.90 11.03
CA GLU A 417 -4.35 -9.17 10.27
C GLU A 417 -5.75 -9.66 10.66
N GLY A 418 -5.91 -10.99 10.74
CA GLY A 418 -7.09 -11.67 11.24
C GLY A 418 -7.55 -11.09 12.58
N LYS A 419 -6.61 -10.99 13.53
CA LYS A 419 -6.79 -10.48 14.88
C LYS A 419 -7.16 -9.00 14.87
N ALA A 420 -6.42 -8.16 14.17
CA ALA A 420 -6.61 -6.71 14.17
C ALA A 420 -8.00 -6.33 13.69
N ASP A 421 -8.48 -6.96 12.62
CA ASP A 421 -9.82 -6.72 12.09
C ASP A 421 -10.96 -7.10 13.08
N VAL A 422 -10.90 -8.30 13.68
CA VAL A 422 -11.96 -8.72 14.62
C VAL A 422 -11.88 -7.97 15.94
N LEU A 423 -10.67 -7.64 16.40
CA LEU A 423 -10.49 -6.81 17.58
C LEU A 423 -10.91 -5.36 17.32
N GLY A 424 -10.78 -4.86 16.09
CA GLY A 424 -11.32 -3.56 15.69
C GLY A 424 -12.84 -3.50 15.88
N LEU A 425 -13.58 -4.51 15.40
CA LEU A 425 -15.02 -4.61 15.64
C LEU A 425 -15.39 -4.79 17.13
N TYR A 426 -14.62 -5.58 17.87
CA TYR A 426 -14.77 -5.71 19.32
C TYR A 426 -14.59 -4.37 20.02
N MET A 427 -13.57 -3.59 19.62
CA MET A 427 -13.31 -2.26 20.16
C MET A 427 -14.45 -1.30 19.89
N VAL A 428 -14.95 -1.23 18.64
CA VAL A 428 -16.13 -0.43 18.29
C VAL A 428 -17.30 -0.78 19.22
N THR A 429 -17.57 -2.08 19.40
CA THR A 429 -18.65 -2.56 20.27
C THR A 429 -18.46 -2.08 21.70
N LYS A 430 -17.27 -2.26 22.28
CA LYS A 430 -16.97 -1.87 23.66
C LYS A 430 -17.00 -0.36 23.87
N LEU A 431 -16.45 0.41 22.94
CA LEU A 431 -16.46 1.87 23.02
C LEU A 431 -17.89 2.42 22.95
N ARG A 432 -18.78 1.80 22.17
CA ARG A 432 -20.22 2.14 22.16
C ARG A 432 -20.90 1.76 23.49
N GLU A 433 -20.64 0.56 24.01
CA GLU A 433 -21.16 0.12 25.33
C GLU A 433 -20.71 1.05 26.47
N MET A 434 -19.49 1.57 26.39
CA MET A 434 -18.93 2.54 27.36
C MET A 434 -19.47 3.97 27.17
N GLY A 435 -20.16 4.26 26.06
CA GLY A 435 -20.60 5.61 25.71
C GLY A 435 -19.49 6.51 25.16
N GLU A 436 -18.34 5.94 24.81
CA GLU A 436 -17.15 6.65 24.29
C GLU A 436 -17.20 6.88 22.77
N LEU A 437 -18.02 6.08 22.07
CA LEU A 437 -18.34 6.21 20.65
C LEU A 437 -19.87 6.40 20.49
N SER A 438 -20.32 7.63 20.26
CA SER A 438 -21.74 8.00 20.22
C SER A 438 -22.32 8.23 18.83
N GLU A 439 -21.48 8.42 17.81
CA GLU A 439 -21.90 8.66 16.43
C GLU A 439 -22.22 7.36 15.69
N GLY A 440 -23.25 7.35 14.84
CA GLY A 440 -23.71 6.16 14.10
C GLY A 440 -24.24 5.05 15.00
N GLU A 441 -24.48 3.87 14.42
CA GLU A 441 -24.91 2.68 15.15
C GLU A 441 -24.03 1.46 14.86
N LEU A 442 -24.00 0.48 15.78
CA LEU A 442 -23.15 -0.71 15.63
C LEU A 442 -23.45 -1.52 14.37
N MET A 443 -24.71 -1.47 13.90
CA MET A 443 -25.12 -2.13 12.67
C MET A 443 -24.42 -1.55 11.43
N ASP A 444 -24.05 -0.26 11.47
CA ASP A 444 -23.29 0.39 10.40
C ASP A 444 -21.91 -0.26 10.27
N ASN A 445 -21.21 -0.43 11.40
CA ASN A 445 -19.90 -1.07 11.44
C ASN A 445 -19.96 -2.53 10.95
N TYR A 446 -20.95 -3.31 11.39
CA TYR A 446 -21.07 -4.72 10.98
C TYR A 446 -21.41 -4.90 9.50
N THR A 447 -22.38 -4.14 8.99
CA THR A 447 -22.81 -4.25 7.59
C THR A 447 -21.72 -3.76 6.66
N THR A 448 -21.11 -2.61 6.98
CA THR A 448 -19.99 -2.07 6.22
C THR A 448 -18.76 -2.98 6.26
N PHE A 449 -18.49 -3.63 7.40
CA PHE A 449 -17.40 -4.60 7.52
C PHE A 449 -17.61 -5.82 6.61
N LEU A 450 -18.83 -6.39 6.59
CA LEU A 450 -19.14 -7.50 5.69
C LEU A 450 -18.97 -7.10 4.22
N ALA A 451 -19.48 -5.93 3.82
CA ALA A 451 -19.25 -5.40 2.48
C ALA A 451 -17.75 -5.23 2.18
N GLY A 452 -16.98 -4.77 3.16
CA GLY A 452 -15.54 -4.59 3.10
C GLY A 452 -14.78 -5.89 2.82
N ILE A 453 -15.26 -7.01 3.34
CA ILE A 453 -14.70 -8.35 3.03
C ILE A 453 -14.81 -8.62 1.53
N PHE A 454 -15.98 -8.43 0.92
CA PHE A 454 -16.18 -8.65 -0.53
C PHE A 454 -15.24 -7.80 -1.38
N ARG A 455 -15.05 -6.54 -1.01
CA ARG A 455 -14.07 -5.65 -1.66
C ARG A 455 -12.65 -6.21 -1.55
N SER A 456 -12.22 -6.60 -0.35
CA SER A 456 -10.84 -7.06 -0.11
C SER A 456 -10.52 -8.40 -0.78
N VAL A 457 -11.51 -9.27 -0.98
CA VAL A 457 -11.28 -10.62 -1.54
C VAL A 457 -11.28 -10.65 -3.06
N ARG A 458 -11.74 -9.58 -3.73
CA ARG A 458 -11.54 -9.37 -5.18
C ARG A 458 -10.05 -9.35 -5.56
N PHE A 459 -9.17 -8.97 -4.63
CA PHE A 459 -7.71 -9.04 -4.82
C PHE A 459 -7.13 -10.47 -4.69
N GLY A 460 -7.98 -11.47 -4.40
CA GLY A 460 -7.62 -12.88 -4.30
C GLY A 460 -7.22 -13.34 -2.90
N ALA A 461 -7.38 -14.64 -2.64
CA ALA A 461 -7.04 -15.28 -1.36
C ALA A 461 -5.55 -15.71 -1.25
N ALA A 462 -4.70 -15.32 -2.22
CA ALA A 462 -3.28 -15.66 -2.20
C ALA A 462 -2.49 -14.82 -1.19
N SER A 463 -2.90 -13.57 -0.95
CA SER A 463 -2.24 -12.65 -0.01
C SER A 463 -2.58 -12.97 1.46
N ALA A 464 -1.73 -12.55 2.39
CA ALA A 464 -1.97 -12.71 3.83
C ALA A 464 -3.31 -12.06 4.27
N HIS A 465 -3.58 -10.85 3.78
CA HIS A 465 -4.82 -10.13 4.05
C HIS A 465 -6.03 -10.82 3.38
N GLY A 466 -5.87 -11.38 2.18
CA GLY A 466 -6.89 -12.20 1.51
C GLY A 466 -7.26 -13.46 2.31
N LYS A 467 -6.26 -14.20 2.80
CA LYS A 467 -6.45 -15.38 3.67
C LYS A 467 -7.16 -15.01 4.97
N ALA A 468 -6.77 -13.90 5.61
CA ALA A 468 -7.39 -13.40 6.83
C ALA A 468 -8.89 -13.07 6.60
N ASN A 469 -9.21 -12.40 5.50
CA ASN A 469 -10.59 -12.12 5.10
C ASN A 469 -11.41 -13.39 4.88
N MET A 470 -10.83 -14.43 4.28
CA MET A 470 -11.51 -15.71 4.09
C MET A 470 -11.79 -16.44 5.40
N ILE A 471 -10.84 -16.46 6.32
CA ILE A 471 -11.04 -17.06 7.65
C ILE A 471 -12.22 -16.37 8.34
N ARG A 472 -12.26 -15.03 8.33
CA ARG A 472 -13.36 -14.25 8.91
C ARG A 472 -14.69 -14.55 8.23
N PHE A 473 -14.76 -14.46 6.90
CA PHE A 473 -15.98 -14.71 6.14
C PHE A 473 -16.55 -16.10 6.44
N ASN A 474 -15.72 -17.13 6.35
CA ASN A 474 -16.14 -18.51 6.57
C ASN A 474 -16.54 -18.78 8.02
N PHE A 475 -15.83 -18.20 8.99
CA PHE A 475 -16.18 -18.31 10.41
C PHE A 475 -17.51 -17.59 10.72
N PHE A 476 -17.70 -16.38 10.19
CA PHE A 476 -18.94 -15.62 10.34
C PHE A 476 -20.13 -16.34 9.71
N ASN A 477 -19.94 -16.95 8.54
CA ASN A 477 -20.95 -17.79 7.91
C ASN A 477 -21.30 -19.01 8.79
N GLU A 478 -20.30 -19.73 9.31
CA GLU A 478 -20.52 -20.89 10.20
C GLU A 478 -21.29 -20.50 11.47
N LYS A 479 -21.06 -19.30 12.01
CA LYS A 479 -21.77 -18.77 13.18
C LYS A 479 -23.13 -18.15 12.84
N GLY A 480 -23.49 -18.07 11.57
CA GLY A 480 -24.71 -17.40 11.12
C GLY A 480 -24.73 -15.90 11.40
N ALA A 481 -23.56 -15.26 11.48
CA ALA A 481 -23.42 -13.82 11.64
C ALA A 481 -23.98 -13.04 10.43
N PHE A 482 -24.13 -13.72 9.31
CA PHE A 482 -24.93 -13.30 8.18
C PHE A 482 -25.58 -14.53 7.52
N GLU A 483 -26.53 -14.28 6.63
CA GLU A 483 -27.11 -15.28 5.73
C GLU A 483 -27.12 -14.74 4.29
N LYS A 484 -27.02 -15.64 3.31
CA LYS A 484 -27.27 -15.34 1.89
C LYS A 484 -28.72 -15.71 1.57
N LEU A 485 -29.48 -14.76 1.06
CA LEU A 485 -30.88 -14.94 0.68
C LEU A 485 -30.98 -15.54 -0.74
N GLU A 486 -32.19 -16.00 -1.10
CA GLU A 486 -32.46 -16.62 -2.41
C GLU A 486 -32.18 -15.67 -3.60
N ASP A 487 -32.26 -14.35 -3.39
CA ASP A 487 -31.93 -13.34 -4.40
C ASP A 487 -30.41 -13.10 -4.56
N GLY A 488 -29.59 -13.82 -3.80
CA GLY A 488 -28.13 -13.74 -3.81
C GLY A 488 -27.56 -12.58 -2.98
N THR A 489 -28.38 -11.83 -2.25
CA THR A 489 -27.91 -10.78 -1.33
C THR A 489 -27.65 -11.32 0.07
N TYR A 490 -26.81 -10.63 0.81
CA TYR A 490 -26.37 -10.97 2.16
C TYR A 490 -27.04 -10.07 3.19
N LYS A 491 -27.45 -10.69 4.30
CA LYS A 491 -28.09 -10.02 5.44
C LYS A 491 -27.32 -10.32 6.72
N VAL A 492 -26.84 -9.28 7.40
CA VAL A 492 -26.16 -9.39 8.69
C VAL A 492 -27.17 -9.65 9.81
N ASN A 493 -26.82 -10.55 10.73
CA ASN A 493 -27.47 -10.75 12.01
C ASN A 493 -26.60 -10.13 13.13
N PRO A 494 -27.00 -8.99 13.73
CA PRO A 494 -26.12 -8.26 14.65
C PRO A 494 -25.78 -9.02 15.93
N GLU A 495 -26.71 -9.80 16.48
CA GLU A 495 -26.49 -10.59 17.70
C GLU A 495 -25.47 -11.72 17.44
N LYS A 496 -25.67 -12.46 16.35
CA LYS A 496 -24.75 -13.54 15.96
C LYS A 496 -23.40 -12.99 15.50
N MET A 497 -23.37 -11.80 14.90
CA MET A 497 -22.12 -11.11 14.55
C MET A 497 -21.31 -10.77 15.81
N ALA A 498 -21.93 -10.20 16.84
CA ALA A 498 -21.25 -9.90 18.10
C ALA A 498 -20.64 -11.16 18.76
N ILE A 499 -21.38 -12.28 18.74
CA ILE A 499 -20.90 -13.58 19.23
C ILE A 499 -19.71 -14.05 18.38
N ALA A 500 -19.85 -14.03 17.05
CA ALA A 500 -18.81 -14.49 16.13
C ALA A 500 -17.51 -13.68 16.24
N VAL A 501 -17.61 -12.35 16.40
CA VAL A 501 -16.47 -11.46 16.64
C VAL A 501 -15.73 -11.85 17.91
N ASN A 502 -16.45 -12.05 19.02
CA ASN A 502 -15.84 -12.42 20.29
C ASN A 502 -15.19 -13.81 20.25
N GLU A 503 -15.87 -14.80 19.68
CA GLU A 503 -15.35 -16.16 19.58
C GLU A 503 -14.12 -16.24 18.66
N LEU A 504 -14.14 -15.54 17.52
CA LEU A 504 -12.99 -15.51 16.61
C LEU A 504 -11.80 -14.79 17.24
N SER A 505 -12.05 -13.68 17.95
CA SER A 505 -11.02 -12.98 18.73
C SER A 505 -10.36 -13.91 19.74
N ALA A 506 -11.17 -14.63 20.54
CA ALA A 506 -10.69 -15.59 21.53
C ALA A 506 -9.86 -16.71 20.90
N LYS A 507 -10.34 -17.27 19.78
CA LYS A 507 -9.67 -18.35 19.04
C LYS A 507 -8.31 -17.89 18.52
N ILE A 508 -8.26 -16.74 17.85
CA ILE A 508 -7.01 -16.20 17.29
C ILE A 508 -6.00 -15.89 18.40
N ILE A 509 -6.41 -15.21 19.46
CA ILE A 509 -5.51 -14.87 20.57
C ILE A 509 -4.98 -16.13 21.28
N THR A 510 -5.82 -17.16 21.42
CA THR A 510 -5.41 -18.45 22.00
C THR A 510 -4.33 -19.12 21.14
N LEU A 511 -4.55 -19.22 19.82
CA LEU A 511 -3.57 -19.78 18.88
C LEU A 511 -2.24 -19.00 18.90
N GLN A 512 -2.32 -17.66 18.95
CA GLN A 512 -1.14 -16.81 19.09
C GLN A 512 -0.41 -17.07 20.42
N GLY A 513 -1.14 -17.07 21.54
CA GLY A 513 -0.55 -17.25 22.87
C GLY A 513 0.09 -18.62 23.05
N ASP A 514 -0.51 -19.66 22.49
CA ASP A 514 0.03 -21.03 22.55
C ASP A 514 1.18 -21.24 21.56
N GLY A 515 1.38 -20.32 20.60
CA GLY A 515 2.33 -20.48 19.49
C GLY A 515 1.96 -21.68 18.61
N ASP A 516 0.66 -21.95 18.45
CA ASP A 516 0.13 -23.15 17.82
C ASP A 516 0.14 -23.06 16.29
N TYR A 517 1.33 -23.23 15.71
CA TYR A 517 1.53 -23.22 14.25
C TYR A 517 0.64 -24.23 13.52
N GLU A 518 0.46 -25.43 14.08
CA GLU A 518 -0.34 -26.49 13.47
C GLU A 518 -1.83 -26.13 13.49
N GLY A 519 -2.34 -25.60 14.60
CA GLY A 519 -3.70 -25.09 14.72
C GLY A 519 -4.00 -23.95 13.75
N VAL A 520 -3.07 -23.01 13.58
CA VAL A 520 -3.21 -21.91 12.61
C VAL A 520 -3.17 -22.41 11.17
N THR A 521 -2.28 -23.35 10.86
CA THR A 521 -2.21 -23.98 9.53
C THR A 521 -3.52 -24.69 9.21
N LYS A 522 -4.05 -25.47 10.16
CA LYS A 522 -5.34 -26.15 10.00
C LYS A 522 -6.48 -25.17 9.75
N MET A 523 -6.59 -24.13 10.59
CA MET A 523 -7.62 -23.09 10.43
C MET A 523 -7.52 -22.39 9.06
N THR A 524 -6.30 -22.10 8.61
CA THR A 524 -6.05 -21.46 7.31
C THR A 524 -6.44 -22.37 6.16
N ASN A 525 -6.13 -23.67 6.22
CA ASN A 525 -6.49 -24.62 5.16
C ASN A 525 -8.01 -24.86 5.09
N GLU A 526 -8.69 -24.87 6.24
CA GLU A 526 -10.14 -25.14 6.31
C GLU A 526 -10.99 -23.89 6.02
N MET A 527 -10.56 -22.71 6.50
CA MET A 527 -11.35 -21.48 6.47
C MET A 527 -10.74 -20.38 5.58
N GLY A 528 -9.46 -20.48 5.18
CA GLY A 528 -8.77 -19.47 4.36
C GLY A 528 -9.01 -19.63 2.85
N ILE A 529 -10.08 -20.31 2.44
CA ILE A 529 -10.39 -20.62 1.04
C ILE A 529 -11.64 -19.90 0.54
N ILE A 530 -11.63 -19.55 -0.75
CA ILE A 530 -12.83 -19.09 -1.46
C ILE A 530 -13.65 -20.32 -1.84
N LYS A 531 -14.88 -20.42 -1.30
CA LYS A 531 -15.83 -21.49 -1.65
C LYS A 531 -16.57 -21.15 -2.95
N ALA A 532 -17.09 -22.16 -3.63
CA ALA A 532 -17.75 -22.01 -4.94
C ALA A 532 -18.87 -20.96 -4.96
N ASP A 533 -19.68 -20.89 -3.91
CA ASP A 533 -20.78 -19.91 -3.82
C ASP A 533 -20.27 -18.46 -3.75
N LEU A 534 -19.23 -18.21 -2.96
CA LEU A 534 -18.58 -16.89 -2.91
C LEU A 534 -17.86 -16.57 -4.22
N GLN A 535 -17.21 -17.56 -4.84
CA GLN A 535 -16.54 -17.35 -6.14
C GLN A 535 -17.53 -16.85 -7.19
N ALA A 536 -18.73 -17.44 -7.26
CA ALA A 536 -19.77 -16.99 -8.19
C ALA A 536 -20.19 -15.53 -7.96
N ASP A 537 -20.23 -15.07 -6.71
CA ASP A 537 -20.51 -13.66 -6.40
C ASP A 537 -19.36 -12.74 -6.82
N LEU A 538 -18.10 -13.17 -6.64
CA LEU A 538 -16.92 -12.42 -7.07
C LEU A 538 -16.82 -12.32 -8.60
N ASP A 539 -17.18 -13.38 -9.31
CA ASP A 539 -17.26 -13.38 -10.78
C ASP A 539 -18.32 -12.35 -11.22
N ARG A 540 -19.50 -12.34 -10.58
CA ARG A 540 -20.57 -11.37 -10.85
C ARG A 540 -20.16 -9.93 -10.56
N LEU A 541 -19.33 -9.68 -9.54
CA LEU A 541 -18.75 -8.36 -9.28
C LEU A 541 -17.71 -7.96 -10.33
N SER A 542 -16.97 -8.93 -10.87
CA SER A 542 -15.96 -8.68 -11.91
C SER A 542 -16.62 -8.28 -13.23
N ASP A 543 -17.77 -8.87 -13.54
CA ASP A 543 -18.58 -8.52 -14.72
C ASP A 543 -19.28 -7.15 -14.62
N ALA A 544 -19.38 -6.59 -13.41
CA ALA A 544 -20.15 -5.36 -13.15
C ALA A 544 -19.39 -4.06 -13.45
N ASN A 545 -18.18 -4.13 -14.04
CA ASN A 545 -17.33 -2.97 -14.34
C ASN A 545 -17.12 -2.02 -13.14
N ILE A 546 -17.10 -2.57 -11.92
CA ILE A 546 -16.82 -1.78 -10.72
C ILE A 546 -15.34 -1.39 -10.76
N PRO A 547 -15.00 -0.09 -10.65
CA PRO A 547 -13.62 0.39 -10.62
C PRO A 547 -12.74 -0.43 -9.67
N VAL A 548 -11.50 -0.66 -10.07
CA VAL A 548 -10.50 -1.36 -9.26
C VAL A 548 -9.81 -0.37 -8.33
N ASP A 549 -9.56 0.85 -8.80
CA ASP A 549 -8.96 1.91 -8.01
C ASP A 549 -9.45 3.30 -8.45
N ILE A 550 -8.78 4.35 -8.01
CA ILE A 550 -9.15 5.75 -8.19
C ILE A 550 -7.98 6.56 -8.73
N ILE A 551 -8.29 7.69 -9.36
CA ILE A 551 -7.34 8.73 -9.75
C ILE A 551 -7.89 10.08 -9.30
N PHE A 552 -6.99 11.04 -9.11
CA PHE A 552 -7.33 12.28 -8.42
C PHE A 552 -7.39 13.48 -9.36
N GLU A 553 -8.47 14.25 -9.24
CA GLU A 553 -8.47 15.68 -9.58
C GLU A 553 -7.96 16.42 -8.33
N GLN A 554 -6.78 17.05 -8.44
CA GLN A 554 -6.04 17.63 -7.32
C GLN A 554 -5.28 18.90 -7.72
N GLY A 555 -4.95 19.76 -6.74
CA GLY A 555 -4.24 21.02 -6.97
C GLY A 555 -4.83 22.17 -6.14
N ALA A 556 -4.16 23.33 -6.14
CA ALA A 556 -4.65 24.52 -5.41
C ALA A 556 -6.02 24.98 -5.93
N ASP A 557 -6.21 24.98 -7.26
CA ASP A 557 -7.48 25.35 -7.90
C ASP A 557 -8.66 24.46 -7.47
N VAL A 558 -8.40 23.18 -7.20
CA VAL A 558 -9.40 22.19 -6.73
C VAL A 558 -9.93 22.57 -5.35
N LEU A 559 -9.08 23.18 -4.52
CA LEU A 559 -9.41 23.69 -3.19
C LEU A 559 -9.96 25.12 -3.21
N GLY A 560 -9.90 25.81 -4.35
CA GLY A 560 -10.26 27.22 -4.47
C GLY A 560 -9.24 28.17 -3.82
N LEU A 561 -7.94 27.80 -3.86
CA LEU A 561 -6.82 28.58 -3.30
C LEU A 561 -5.95 29.24 -4.37
#